data_AF-A0A6I9ITL1-F1
#
_entry.id   AF-A0A6I9ITL1-F1
#
_cell.length_a   1.000
_cell.length_b   1.000
_cell.length_c   1.000
_cell.angle_alpha   90.00
_cell.angle_beta   90.00
_cell.angle_gamma   90.00
#
_symmetry.space_group_name_H-M   'P 1'
#
loop_
_entity.id
_entity.type
_entity.pdbx_description
1 polymer ?
#
loop_
_entity_poly.entity_id
_entity_poly.type
_entity_poly.pdbx_seq_one_letter_code
_entity_poly.pdbx_strand_id
1 'polypeptide(L)'
;MKPPAFLSLLVLMLQGAVSLPEEERGSREGQLGGEGDSNTALRLGDRVLANLSHYDEPVDSEDQLPKVKGTSLASSTGMSSAQSTRAPGTALSSPTVARPTVLGLPAPPISHGLPTCLVCVCLGSSVYCDDIDLESIPPLPQTTAYLYARFNRISRIRAGDFRGLTKLKRIDLSSNVISSIEDNALCLLPALKGLILPENQLAALPALPAGIEVLDVRRNRLQSSGIQPEAFRALEKLQFLYLADNLLDSIPRPLPLSLRSLHLQNNLIETMQRDTFCDPEEHKHTRRRLEDIRLDGNPINLSLFASAYFCLPRLPVGRFT
;
A
#
# COMPACT_ATOMS: atom_id res chain seq x y z
N MET A 1 -62.73 29.23 -1.74
CA MET A 1 -63.27 28.42 -2.87
C MET A 1 -62.51 27.11 -2.89
N LYS A 2 -63.23 25.97 -2.85
CA LYS A 2 -62.75 24.58 -2.85
C LYS A 2 -63.55 23.83 -3.96
N PRO A 3 -63.24 22.57 -4.33
CA PRO A 3 -62.75 22.11 -5.64
C PRO A 3 -63.75 21.20 -6.38
N PRO A 4 -63.30 20.34 -7.33
CA PRO A 4 -63.59 18.89 -7.20
C PRO A 4 -62.34 18.03 -7.51
N ALA A 5 -62.03 16.90 -6.85
CA ALA A 5 -62.77 15.68 -6.54
C ALA A 5 -63.01 14.75 -7.76
N PHE A 6 -62.15 13.74 -7.92
CA PHE A 6 -62.41 12.47 -8.62
C PHE A 6 -62.01 11.34 -7.65
N LEU A 7 -62.96 10.70 -6.98
CA LEU A 7 -63.79 9.53 -7.37
C LEU A 7 -63.10 8.18 -7.08
N SER A 8 -63.67 7.55 -6.07
CA SER A 8 -63.52 6.19 -5.55
C SER A 8 -63.94 5.13 -6.58
N LEU A 9 -63.36 3.93 -6.53
CA LEU A 9 -64.13 2.72 -6.82
C LEU A 9 -63.79 1.56 -5.87
N LEU A 10 -64.84 0.78 -5.66
CA LEU A 10 -65.20 -0.16 -4.61
C LEU A 10 -64.57 -1.57 -4.71
N VAL A 11 -64.69 -2.25 -3.57
CA VAL A 11 -64.46 -3.64 -3.16
C VAL A 11 -65.28 -4.71 -3.94
N LEU A 12 -64.82 -5.98 -3.87
CA LEU A 12 -65.51 -7.28 -3.68
C LEU A 12 -64.81 -8.38 -4.54
N MET A 13 -64.40 -9.57 -4.06
CA MET A 13 -65.20 -10.63 -3.41
C MET A 13 -64.35 -11.71 -2.69
N LEU A 14 -64.82 -12.11 -1.49
CA LEU A 14 -65.09 -13.47 -0.94
C LEU A 14 -64.00 -14.57 -0.98
N GLN A 15 -63.49 -15.02 0.18
CA GLN A 15 -64.04 -16.00 1.17
C GLN A 15 -63.90 -17.49 0.77
N GLY A 16 -63.18 -18.23 1.62
CA GLY A 16 -63.20 -19.69 1.76
C GLY A 16 -62.47 -20.08 3.04
N ALA A 17 -63.21 -20.58 4.03
CA ALA A 17 -62.76 -20.85 5.41
C ALA A 17 -62.45 -22.34 5.65
N VAL A 18 -61.96 -22.61 6.89
CA VAL A 18 -61.86 -23.90 7.62
C VAL A 18 -60.66 -24.79 7.16
N SER A 19 -59.76 -25.35 7.99
CA SER A 19 -59.84 -25.90 9.36
C SER A 19 -58.45 -26.06 10.00
N LEU A 20 -58.38 -26.05 11.34
CA LEU A 20 -57.27 -26.53 12.19
C LEU A 20 -57.06 -28.06 12.08
N PRO A 21 -55.91 -28.60 12.56
CA PRO A 21 -55.97 -29.29 13.85
C PRO A 21 -54.80 -29.02 14.82
N GLU A 22 -55.08 -29.37 16.08
CA GLU A 22 -54.26 -29.34 17.30
C GLU A 22 -53.15 -30.40 17.39
N GLU A 23 -52.23 -30.12 18.33
CA GLU A 23 -51.45 -30.99 19.23
C GLU A 23 -50.88 -32.35 18.77
N GLU A 24 -49.56 -32.52 18.99
CA GLU A 24 -49.15 -33.51 20.01
C GLU A 24 -47.80 -33.16 20.67
N ARG A 25 -47.79 -33.39 21.99
CA ARG A 25 -46.73 -33.16 22.96
C ARG A 25 -46.09 -34.51 23.30
N GLY A 26 -44.76 -34.60 23.28
CA GLY A 26 -44.04 -35.80 23.69
C GLY A 26 -42.70 -35.48 24.36
N SER A 27 -42.72 -35.34 25.68
CA SER A 27 -41.54 -35.44 26.54
C SER A 27 -41.33 -36.90 26.97
N ARG A 28 -40.08 -37.37 27.01
CA ARG A 28 -39.59 -38.29 28.05
C ARG A 28 -38.07 -38.36 28.08
N GLU A 29 -37.54 -38.09 29.27
CA GLU A 29 -36.18 -38.40 29.72
C GLU A 29 -35.98 -39.92 29.85
N GLY A 30 -34.71 -40.34 29.75
CA GLY A 30 -34.25 -41.69 30.07
C GLY A 30 -32.74 -41.80 29.87
N GLN A 31 -32.01 -41.86 30.98
CA GLN A 31 -30.55 -41.79 31.10
C GLN A 31 -30.00 -43.19 31.42
N LEU A 32 -28.85 -43.57 30.84
CA LEU A 32 -27.71 -44.31 31.44
C LEU A 32 -26.88 -45.11 30.41
N GLY A 33 -25.59 -44.74 30.31
CA GLY A 33 -24.42 -45.63 30.44
C GLY A 33 -24.04 -46.60 29.31
N GLY A 34 -22.81 -46.46 28.79
CA GLY A 34 -22.09 -47.56 28.13
C GLY A 34 -20.98 -47.10 27.17
N GLU A 35 -19.72 -47.33 27.57
CA GLU A 35 -18.49 -47.21 26.77
C GLU A 35 -18.52 -48.00 25.44
N GLY A 36 -17.78 -47.50 24.44
CA GLY A 36 -17.45 -48.26 23.23
C GLY A 36 -16.75 -47.40 22.18
N ASP A 37 -15.43 -47.62 22.05
CA ASP A 37 -14.52 -46.98 21.09
C ASP A 37 -15.00 -47.02 19.63
N SER A 38 -14.86 -45.90 18.93
CA SER A 38 -14.53 -45.92 17.50
C SER A 38 -13.82 -44.64 17.05
N ASN A 39 -12.58 -44.83 16.59
CA ASN A 39 -11.68 -43.88 15.97
C ASN A 39 -12.35 -42.86 15.02
N THR A 40 -12.04 -41.57 15.19
CA THR A 40 -11.88 -40.66 14.04
C THR A 40 -10.88 -39.56 14.38
N ALA A 41 -9.79 -39.57 13.62
CA ALA A 41 -8.68 -38.64 13.75
C ALA A 41 -9.09 -37.21 13.38
N LEU A 42 -9.03 -36.28 14.34
CA LEU A 42 -8.99 -34.85 14.06
C LEU A 42 -7.52 -34.42 14.03
N ARG A 43 -6.97 -34.36 12.81
CA ARG A 43 -5.68 -33.71 12.58
C ARG A 43 -5.84 -32.21 12.79
N LEU A 44 -5.12 -31.70 13.79
CA LEU A 44 -4.86 -30.29 14.00
C LEU A 44 -4.11 -29.78 12.76
N GLY A 45 -4.79 -29.01 11.92
CA GLY A 45 -4.17 -28.36 10.78
C GLY A 45 -3.23 -27.26 11.25
N ASP A 46 -1.94 -27.46 10.98
CA ASP A 46 -0.91 -26.44 11.08
C ASP A 46 -1.33 -25.18 10.33
N ARG A 47 -1.54 -24.08 11.07
CA ARG A 47 -1.63 -22.76 10.49
C ARG A 47 -0.23 -22.29 10.13
N VAL A 48 0.09 -22.44 8.85
CA VAL A 48 1.20 -21.76 8.19
C VAL A 48 1.10 -20.26 8.48
N LEU A 49 2.08 -19.71 9.20
CA LEU A 49 2.37 -18.28 9.20
C LEU A 49 2.70 -17.89 7.77
N ALA A 50 1.83 -17.11 7.13
CA ALA A 50 2.09 -16.55 5.82
C ALA A 50 3.29 -15.60 5.92
N ASN A 51 4.45 -16.09 5.51
CA ASN A 51 5.67 -15.33 5.31
C ASN A 51 5.46 -14.41 4.10
N LEU A 52 5.42 -13.10 4.32
CA LEU A 52 5.10 -12.07 3.31
C LEU A 52 6.28 -11.75 2.36
N SER A 53 7.18 -12.69 2.12
CA SER A 53 8.34 -12.51 1.23
C SER A 53 8.11 -13.02 -0.21
N HIS A 54 6.88 -13.35 -0.60
CA HIS A 54 6.54 -13.75 -1.97
C HIS A 54 5.24 -13.09 -2.40
N TYR A 55 5.36 -11.88 -2.95
CA TYR A 55 4.44 -11.45 -3.99
C TYR A 55 5.00 -12.01 -5.30
N ASP A 56 4.30 -12.97 -5.90
CA ASP A 56 4.60 -13.43 -7.25
C ASP A 56 4.51 -12.23 -8.22
N GLU A 57 5.63 -11.90 -8.86
CA GLU A 57 5.64 -10.99 -9.99
C GLU A 57 4.89 -11.63 -11.16
N PRO A 58 4.06 -10.89 -11.91
CA PRO A 58 3.68 -11.32 -13.25
C PRO A 58 4.93 -11.21 -14.14
N VAL A 59 5.60 -12.34 -14.36
CA VAL A 59 6.74 -12.46 -15.28
C VAL A 59 6.24 -12.27 -16.71
N ASP A 60 6.61 -11.14 -17.32
CA ASP A 60 6.48 -10.91 -18.75
C ASP A 60 7.64 -11.67 -19.44
N SER A 61 7.32 -12.77 -20.12
CA SER A 61 8.30 -13.70 -20.67
C SER A 61 8.57 -13.38 -22.14
N GLU A 62 9.63 -12.64 -22.47
CA GLU A 62 10.40 -12.75 -23.73
C GLU A 62 11.79 -12.12 -23.54
N ASP A 63 12.84 -12.95 -23.35
CA ASP A 63 13.98 -12.97 -24.26
C ASP A 63 15.00 -14.05 -23.89
N GLN A 64 15.55 -14.67 -24.92
CA GLN A 64 16.29 -15.94 -24.90
C GLN A 64 17.80 -15.71 -25.15
N LEU A 65 18.61 -16.60 -24.53
CA LEU A 65 20.03 -16.97 -24.79
C LEU A 65 21.18 -16.15 -24.14
N PRO A 66 22.40 -16.75 -23.97
CA PRO A 66 22.73 -18.15 -23.67
C PRO A 66 23.78 -18.33 -22.52
N LYS A 67 23.94 -19.59 -22.10
CA LYS A 67 24.90 -20.11 -21.11
C LYS A 67 26.37 -19.91 -21.49
N VAL A 68 27.21 -19.53 -20.52
CA VAL A 68 28.64 -19.89 -20.48
C VAL A 68 29.03 -20.33 -19.06
N LYS A 69 29.91 -21.33 -19.01
CA LYS A 69 30.35 -22.14 -17.87
C LYS A 69 31.84 -21.88 -17.62
N GLY A 70 32.29 -21.79 -16.37
CA GLY A 70 33.71 -21.77 -15.99
C GLY A 70 33.97 -21.00 -14.70
N THR A 71 33.94 -21.65 -13.53
CA THR A 71 35.10 -22.16 -12.75
C THR A 71 35.93 -21.09 -12.01
N SER A 72 35.65 -21.01 -10.70
CA SER A 72 36.56 -20.87 -9.54
C SER A 72 38.05 -20.56 -9.80
N LEU A 73 38.57 -19.51 -9.16
CA LEU A 73 39.81 -19.56 -8.38
C LEU A 73 39.89 -18.39 -7.39
N ALA A 74 40.44 -18.69 -6.22
CA ALA A 74 40.47 -17.88 -5.03
C ALA A 74 41.74 -17.02 -4.89
N SER A 75 41.66 -16.13 -3.90
CA SER A 75 42.69 -15.70 -2.93
C SER A 75 43.74 -14.65 -3.30
N SER A 76 43.70 -13.63 -2.43
CA SER A 76 44.68 -12.61 -2.06
C SER A 76 46.05 -13.15 -1.64
N THR A 77 47.10 -12.37 -1.85
CA THR A 77 48.00 -11.82 -0.79
C THR A 77 49.11 -10.97 -1.43
N GLY A 78 49.55 -9.91 -0.73
CA GLY A 78 50.74 -9.16 -1.12
C GLY A 78 50.80 -7.74 -0.58
N MET A 79 50.95 -7.58 0.74
CA MET A 79 51.46 -6.34 1.33
C MET A 79 52.96 -6.21 1.04
N SER A 80 53.43 -5.03 0.65
CA SER A 80 54.79 -4.59 0.96
C SER A 80 54.81 -3.07 1.13
N SER A 81 55.23 -2.65 2.33
CA SER A 81 55.55 -1.28 2.69
C SER A 81 56.96 -0.93 2.22
N ALA A 82 57.15 0.28 1.69
CA ALA A 82 58.45 0.93 1.67
C ALA A 82 58.27 2.41 2.08
N GLN A 83 58.80 2.75 3.24
CA GLN A 83 59.09 4.12 3.68
C GLN A 83 60.34 4.63 2.94
N SER A 84 60.37 5.91 2.57
CA SER A 84 61.63 6.69 2.63
C SER A 84 61.38 8.20 2.64
N THR A 85 61.71 8.80 3.78
CA THR A 85 62.46 10.07 3.99
C THR A 85 62.03 11.42 3.36
N ARG A 86 61.66 12.32 4.29
CA ARG A 86 61.79 13.81 4.35
C ARG A 86 63.15 14.32 3.81
N ALA A 87 63.41 15.55 3.34
CA ALA A 87 62.92 16.92 3.66
C ALA A 87 63.46 17.94 2.59
N PRO A 88 63.59 19.27 2.86
CA PRO A 88 62.59 20.34 2.65
C PRO A 88 63.08 21.46 1.70
N GLY A 89 62.18 22.37 1.26
CA GLY A 89 62.60 23.57 0.51
C GLY A 89 61.48 24.57 0.17
N THR A 90 61.41 25.63 0.99
CA THR A 90 61.19 27.06 0.66
C THR A 90 60.10 27.50 -0.33
N ALA A 91 59.26 28.43 0.16
CA ALA A 91 58.33 29.27 -0.60
C ALA A 91 59.03 30.41 -1.37
N LEU A 92 58.54 30.73 -2.57
CA LEU A 92 58.60 32.11 -3.12
C LEU A 92 57.57 32.34 -4.24
N SER A 93 56.81 33.43 -4.06
CA SER A 93 56.07 34.32 -4.98
C SER A 93 55.71 33.92 -6.43
N SER A 94 54.43 34.18 -6.72
CA SER A 94 53.73 34.35 -8.00
C SER A 94 54.41 35.22 -9.07
N PRO A 95 54.02 35.01 -10.34
CA PRO A 95 53.80 36.14 -11.26
C PRO A 95 52.39 36.14 -11.85
N THR A 96 51.84 37.34 -11.92
CA THR A 96 50.58 37.75 -12.56
C THR A 96 50.73 37.72 -14.08
N VAL A 97 49.80 37.07 -14.80
CA VAL A 97 49.59 37.26 -16.24
C VAL A 97 48.10 37.46 -16.50
N ALA A 98 47.78 38.50 -17.27
CA ALA A 98 46.42 38.94 -17.57
C ALA A 98 45.89 38.36 -18.91
N ARG A 99 44.57 38.02 -18.89
CA ARG A 99 43.55 38.10 -19.98
C ARG A 99 43.69 37.11 -21.16
N PRO A 100 42.61 36.38 -21.59
CA PRO A 100 41.45 36.99 -22.22
C PRO A 100 40.06 36.55 -21.71
N THR A 101 39.15 37.53 -21.73
CA THR A 101 37.70 37.39 -21.70
C THR A 101 37.24 36.52 -22.87
N VAL A 102 36.75 35.32 -22.58
CA VAL A 102 35.90 34.54 -23.50
C VAL A 102 34.46 34.73 -23.03
N LEU A 103 33.63 35.27 -23.92
CA LEU A 103 32.18 35.36 -23.78
C LEU A 103 31.62 33.98 -23.41
N GLY A 104 31.11 33.86 -22.19
CA GLY A 104 30.53 32.64 -21.67
C GLY A 104 29.30 32.24 -22.49
N LEU A 105 29.43 31.13 -23.21
CA LEU A 105 28.27 30.30 -23.52
C LEU A 105 27.66 29.81 -22.20
N PRO A 106 26.33 29.72 -22.08
CA PRO A 106 25.71 29.20 -20.86
C PRO A 106 26.14 27.75 -20.66
N ALA A 107 26.86 27.50 -19.57
CA ALA A 107 27.16 26.15 -19.11
C ALA A 107 25.84 25.40 -18.85
N PRO A 108 25.68 24.15 -19.30
CA PRO A 108 24.60 23.31 -18.82
C PRO A 108 24.79 23.10 -17.30
N PRO A 109 23.70 23.02 -16.51
CA PRO A 109 23.83 22.88 -15.07
C PRO A 109 24.54 21.57 -14.74
N ILE A 110 25.75 21.68 -14.21
CA ILE A 110 26.50 20.57 -13.62
C ILE A 110 25.79 20.22 -12.31
N SER A 111 24.84 19.29 -12.38
CA SER A 111 24.47 18.43 -11.26
C SER A 111 25.00 17.03 -11.58
N HIS A 112 26.32 16.88 -11.51
CA HIS A 112 26.95 15.57 -11.55
C HIS A 112 27.17 15.09 -10.12
N GLY A 113 26.06 14.80 -9.42
CA GLY A 113 26.08 13.68 -8.51
C GLY A 113 26.47 12.44 -9.31
N LEU A 114 27.29 11.56 -8.72
CA LEU A 114 27.69 10.33 -9.40
C LEU A 114 26.47 9.65 -10.01
N PRO A 115 26.55 9.09 -11.23
CA PRO A 115 25.42 8.40 -11.83
C PRO A 115 24.90 7.37 -10.83
N THR A 116 23.59 7.40 -10.56
CA THR A 116 22.93 6.56 -9.55
C THR A 116 23.36 5.10 -9.63
N CYS A 117 23.64 4.60 -10.82
CA CYS A 117 24.10 3.24 -11.08
C CYS A 117 25.56 2.93 -10.65
N LEU A 118 26.30 3.90 -10.09
CA LEU A 118 27.58 3.67 -9.42
C LEU A 118 27.41 3.39 -7.92
N VAL A 119 26.33 3.88 -7.33
CA VAL A 119 26.01 3.71 -5.90
C VAL A 119 24.97 2.60 -5.73
N CYS A 120 24.02 2.54 -6.66
CA CYS A 120 22.95 1.54 -6.74
C CYS A 120 23.22 0.57 -7.88
N VAL A 121 22.50 -0.55 -7.87
CA VAL A 121 22.51 -1.55 -8.95
C VAL A 121 21.38 -1.26 -9.94
N CYS A 122 21.71 -0.99 -11.20
CA CYS A 122 20.73 -0.76 -12.26
C CYS A 122 20.65 -2.00 -13.17
N LEU A 123 19.49 -2.65 -13.26
CA LEU A 123 19.22 -3.79 -14.14
C LEU A 123 18.03 -3.48 -15.04
N GLY A 124 18.29 -3.25 -16.32
CA GLY A 124 17.25 -2.88 -17.29
C GLY A 124 16.56 -1.57 -16.91
N SER A 125 15.29 -1.66 -16.50
CA SER A 125 14.48 -0.52 -16.03
C SER A 125 14.32 -0.48 -14.50
N SER A 126 15.02 -1.34 -13.77
CA SER A 126 14.95 -1.43 -12.32
C SER A 126 16.20 -0.85 -11.67
N VAL A 127 16.03 -0.07 -10.61
CA VAL A 127 17.11 0.52 -9.81
C VAL A 127 16.98 -0.01 -8.38
N TYR A 128 18.03 -0.68 -7.91
CA TYR A 128 18.13 -1.28 -6.58
C TYR A 128 19.16 -0.52 -5.74
N CYS A 129 18.68 0.14 -4.70
CA CYS A 129 19.42 0.98 -3.76
C CYS A 129 19.13 0.52 -2.32
N ASP A 130 18.89 -0.76 -2.07
CA ASP A 130 18.57 -1.26 -0.73
C ASP A 130 19.81 -1.20 0.19
N ASP A 131 19.63 -0.78 1.45
CA ASP A 131 20.63 -0.87 2.53
C ASP A 131 22.01 -0.24 2.20
N ILE A 132 22.00 1.00 1.70
CA ILE A 132 23.22 1.77 1.35
C ILE A 132 23.25 3.14 2.03
N ASP A 133 22.56 3.27 3.16
CA ASP A 133 22.48 4.49 3.99
C ASP A 133 22.06 5.76 3.22
N LEU A 134 21.18 5.64 2.21
CA LEU A 134 20.66 6.81 1.50
C LEU A 134 19.87 7.73 2.45
N GLU A 135 20.20 9.02 2.46
CA GLU A 135 19.43 10.05 3.17
C GLU A 135 18.39 10.75 2.25
N SER A 136 18.54 10.61 0.94
CA SER A 136 17.65 11.19 -0.07
C SER A 136 17.62 10.34 -1.34
N ILE A 137 16.56 10.49 -2.14
CA ILE A 137 16.44 9.81 -3.43
C ILE A 137 17.51 10.34 -4.40
N PRO A 138 18.39 9.49 -4.96
CA PRO A 138 19.41 9.92 -5.91
C PRO A 138 18.80 10.22 -7.30
N PRO A 139 19.51 10.95 -8.18
CA PRO A 139 18.98 11.30 -9.51
C PRO A 139 18.78 10.06 -10.39
N LEU A 140 17.54 9.62 -10.54
CA LEU A 140 17.22 8.37 -11.24
C LEU A 140 17.29 8.50 -12.77
N PRO A 141 17.70 7.46 -13.50
CA PRO A 141 17.59 7.42 -14.97
C PRO A 141 16.13 7.57 -15.43
N GLN A 142 15.90 8.28 -16.53
CA GLN A 142 14.54 8.49 -17.10
C GLN A 142 13.86 7.19 -17.56
N THR A 143 14.63 6.13 -17.78
CA THR A 143 14.14 4.80 -18.15
C THR A 143 13.66 3.98 -16.96
N THR A 144 13.82 4.46 -15.72
CA THR A 144 13.46 3.74 -14.50
C THR A 144 11.95 3.49 -14.46
N ALA A 145 11.58 2.22 -14.37
CA ALA A 145 10.22 1.74 -14.17
C ALA A 145 10.00 1.19 -12.76
N TYR A 146 11.05 0.71 -12.09
CA TYR A 146 10.97 0.15 -10.74
C TYR A 146 12.10 0.72 -9.88
N LEU A 147 11.75 1.26 -8.72
CA LEU A 147 12.71 1.72 -7.72
C LEU A 147 12.53 0.91 -6.44
N TYR A 148 13.63 0.32 -5.97
CA TYR A 148 13.72 -0.36 -4.68
C TYR A 148 14.82 0.33 -3.87
N ALA A 149 14.46 1.04 -2.81
CA ALA A 149 15.42 1.70 -1.91
C ALA A 149 15.02 1.48 -0.45
N ARG A 150 14.87 0.22 -0.06
CA ARG A 150 14.45 -0.21 1.27
C ARG A 150 15.60 -0.10 2.27
N PHE A 151 15.27 -0.06 3.56
CA PHE A 151 16.27 -0.09 4.65
C PHE A 151 17.30 1.05 4.54
N ASN A 152 16.85 2.23 4.14
CA ASN A 152 17.68 3.43 4.08
C ASN A 152 17.25 4.44 5.16
N ARG A 153 17.78 5.66 5.09
CA ARG A 153 17.51 6.76 6.02
C ARG A 153 16.83 7.94 5.33
N ILE A 154 16.07 7.67 4.26
CA ILE A 154 15.39 8.72 3.50
C ILE A 154 14.33 9.34 4.40
N SER A 155 14.41 10.65 4.61
CA SER A 155 13.54 11.36 5.55
C SER A 155 12.36 12.10 4.90
N ARG A 156 12.45 12.37 3.60
CA ARG A 156 11.44 13.12 2.83
C ARG A 156 11.50 12.80 1.35
N ILE A 157 10.36 12.92 0.69
CA ILE A 157 10.26 12.88 -0.77
C ILE A 157 9.90 14.28 -1.25
N ARG A 158 10.74 14.86 -2.11
CA ARG A 158 10.56 16.20 -2.67
C ARG A 158 9.87 16.15 -4.03
N ALA A 159 9.24 17.26 -4.44
CA ALA A 159 8.56 17.37 -5.73
C ALA A 159 9.48 17.11 -6.94
N GLY A 160 10.79 17.32 -6.78
CA GLY A 160 11.79 17.12 -7.83
C GLY A 160 12.31 15.69 -7.96
N ASP A 161 12.14 14.83 -6.94
CA ASP A 161 12.87 13.56 -6.85
C ASP A 161 12.49 12.57 -7.97
N PHE A 162 11.25 12.63 -8.45
CA PHE A 162 10.73 11.77 -9.52
C PHE A 162 10.40 12.54 -10.81
N ARG A 163 10.90 13.77 -10.96
CA ARG A 163 10.55 14.63 -12.08
C ARG A 163 10.95 14.01 -13.42
N GLY A 164 9.97 13.85 -14.31
CA GLY A 164 10.19 13.33 -15.66
C GLY A 164 10.28 11.79 -15.77
N LEU A 165 10.09 11.05 -14.67
CA LEU A 165 10.11 9.59 -14.66
C LEU A 165 8.75 9.01 -15.12
N THR A 166 8.38 9.25 -16.37
CA THR A 166 7.06 8.89 -16.92
C THR A 166 6.82 7.38 -17.02
N LYS A 167 7.88 6.57 -16.96
CA LYS A 167 7.83 5.10 -17.00
C LYS A 167 7.76 4.46 -15.62
N LEU A 168 7.86 5.24 -14.54
CA LEU A 168 7.90 4.72 -13.17
C LEU A 168 6.57 4.08 -12.79
N LYS A 169 6.59 2.76 -12.60
CA LYS A 169 5.42 1.93 -12.28
C LYS A 169 5.33 1.59 -10.80
N ARG A 170 6.48 1.41 -10.13
CA ARG A 170 6.52 1.02 -8.72
C ARG A 170 7.65 1.71 -7.97
N ILE A 171 7.33 2.16 -6.77
CA ILE A 171 8.27 2.73 -5.80
C ILE A 171 8.15 1.92 -4.51
N ASP A 172 9.27 1.38 -4.05
CA ASP A 172 9.39 0.71 -2.76
C ASP A 172 10.46 1.41 -1.91
N LEU A 173 10.00 2.10 -0.86
CA LEU A 173 10.83 2.78 0.14
C LEU A 173 10.50 2.25 1.55
N SER A 174 10.18 0.95 1.65
CA SER A 174 9.92 0.29 2.92
C SER A 174 11.07 0.49 3.91
N SER A 175 10.74 0.60 5.20
CA SER A 175 11.74 0.68 6.28
C SER A 175 12.72 1.83 6.08
N ASN A 176 12.18 3.03 5.93
CA ASN A 176 12.92 4.30 5.90
C ASN A 176 12.46 5.19 7.07
N VAL A 177 12.84 6.47 7.08
CA VAL A 177 12.41 7.44 8.09
C VAL A 177 11.58 8.58 7.47
N ILE A 178 10.82 8.28 6.42
CA ILE A 178 10.08 9.27 5.65
C ILE A 178 8.96 9.83 6.53
N SER A 179 9.04 11.12 6.85
CA SER A 179 8.03 11.82 7.66
C SER A 179 7.10 12.70 6.83
N SER A 180 7.52 13.12 5.64
CA SER A 180 6.73 13.98 4.74
C SER A 180 6.98 13.68 3.27
N ILE A 181 5.93 13.80 2.46
CA ILE A 181 5.99 13.79 0.99
C ILE A 181 5.42 15.13 0.52
N GLU A 182 6.19 15.87 -0.26
CA GLU A 182 5.75 17.16 -0.80
C GLU A 182 4.58 17.00 -1.78
N ASP A 183 3.70 17.99 -1.82
CA ASP A 183 2.60 18.06 -2.75
C ASP A 183 3.12 17.96 -4.20
N ASN A 184 2.38 17.24 -5.05
CA ASN A 184 2.71 16.99 -6.46
C ASN A 184 3.95 16.12 -6.74
N ALA A 185 4.68 15.64 -5.72
CA ALA A 185 5.82 14.74 -5.94
C ALA A 185 5.43 13.45 -6.67
N LEU A 186 4.20 12.99 -6.47
CA LEU A 186 3.69 11.73 -7.04
C LEU A 186 2.59 11.94 -8.09
N CYS A 187 1.88 13.07 -8.09
CA CYS A 187 0.75 13.30 -8.99
C CYS A 187 1.14 13.33 -10.47
N LEU A 188 2.40 13.69 -10.78
CA LEU A 188 2.92 13.79 -12.15
C LEU A 188 3.52 12.48 -12.69
N LEU A 189 3.26 11.35 -12.02
CA LEU A 189 3.75 10.02 -12.43
C LEU A 189 2.61 9.22 -13.08
N PRO A 190 2.39 9.34 -14.41
CA PRO A 190 1.21 8.79 -15.08
C PRO A 190 1.17 7.25 -15.11
N ALA A 191 2.32 6.59 -14.99
CA ALA A 191 2.43 5.14 -15.03
C ALA A 191 2.48 4.49 -13.63
N LEU A 192 2.47 5.28 -12.55
CA LEU A 192 2.65 4.76 -11.19
C LEU A 192 1.43 3.93 -10.77
N LYS A 193 1.69 2.66 -10.44
CA LYS A 193 0.69 1.66 -10.04
C LYS A 193 0.88 1.21 -8.60
N GLY A 194 2.12 1.17 -8.10
CA GLY A 194 2.41 0.68 -6.75
C GLY A 194 3.26 1.66 -5.95
N LEU A 195 2.76 2.06 -4.78
CA LEU A 195 3.50 2.85 -3.80
C LEU A 195 3.58 2.07 -2.49
N ILE A 196 4.80 1.65 -2.14
CA ILE A 196 5.08 0.79 -0.99
C ILE A 196 5.98 1.57 -0.03
N LEU A 197 5.39 1.99 1.10
CA LEU A 197 6.01 2.82 2.14
C LEU A 197 5.78 2.26 3.56
N PRO A 198 5.68 0.94 3.80
CA PRO A 198 5.51 0.44 5.16
C PRO A 198 6.72 0.77 6.03
N GLU A 199 6.50 0.85 7.34
CA GLU A 199 7.56 1.09 8.34
C GLU A 199 8.29 2.42 8.12
N ASN A 200 7.51 3.50 8.00
CA ASN A 200 7.98 4.88 7.88
C ASN A 200 7.36 5.76 8.98
N GLN A 201 7.43 7.08 8.85
CA GLN A 201 6.97 8.04 9.86
C GLN A 201 5.94 9.03 9.31
N LEU A 202 5.22 8.66 8.23
CA LEU A 202 4.27 9.54 7.57
C LEU A 202 3.12 9.90 8.50
N ALA A 203 2.89 11.20 8.66
CA ALA A 203 1.75 11.74 9.39
C ALA A 203 0.55 12.07 8.47
N ALA A 204 0.81 12.32 7.19
CA ALA A 204 -0.19 12.67 6.19
C ALA A 204 0.09 11.99 4.84
N LEU A 205 -0.97 11.75 4.06
CA LEU A 205 -0.88 11.25 2.70
C LEU A 205 -0.80 12.41 1.69
N PRO A 206 0.08 12.33 0.68
CA PRO A 206 0.08 13.27 -0.42
C PRO A 206 -1.08 12.98 -1.38
N ALA A 207 -1.33 13.89 -2.32
CA ALA A 207 -2.19 13.59 -3.45
C ALA A 207 -1.61 12.46 -4.31
N LEU A 208 -2.42 11.42 -4.55
CA LEU A 208 -2.00 10.21 -5.26
C LEU A 208 -2.38 10.29 -6.74
N PRO A 209 -1.60 9.67 -7.65
CA PRO A 209 -1.97 9.59 -9.06
C PRO A 209 -3.17 8.65 -9.27
N ALA A 210 -4.07 9.01 -10.19
CA ALA A 210 -5.28 8.23 -10.49
C ALA A 210 -5.00 6.79 -11.00
N GLY A 211 -3.77 6.55 -11.48
CA GLY A 211 -3.30 5.25 -11.95
C GLY A 211 -2.97 4.23 -10.86
N ILE A 212 -2.96 4.63 -9.58
CA ILE A 212 -2.51 3.78 -8.47
C ILE A 212 -3.43 2.57 -8.29
N GLU A 213 -2.82 1.39 -8.13
CA GLU A 213 -3.49 0.10 -7.95
C GLU A 213 -3.22 -0.49 -6.55
N VAL A 214 -2.03 -0.23 -6.00
CA VAL A 214 -1.57 -0.70 -4.69
C VAL A 214 -1.01 0.47 -3.89
N LEU A 215 -1.56 0.71 -2.70
CA LEU A 215 -1.01 1.62 -1.71
C LEU A 215 -0.76 0.86 -0.41
N ASP A 216 0.50 0.73 -0.04
CA ASP A 216 0.93 0.17 1.24
C ASP A 216 1.62 1.23 2.09
N VAL A 217 0.95 1.68 3.14
CA VAL A 217 1.44 2.68 4.09
C VAL A 217 1.27 2.17 5.52
N ARG A 218 1.36 0.84 5.71
CA ARG A 218 1.28 0.22 7.03
C ARG A 218 2.40 0.70 7.96
N ARG A 219 2.20 0.61 9.28
CA ARG A 219 3.26 0.92 10.26
C ARG A 219 3.85 2.33 10.03
N ASN A 220 2.96 3.31 9.87
CA ASN A 220 3.29 4.73 9.78
C ASN A 220 2.66 5.46 10.98
N ARG A 221 2.52 6.78 10.90
CA ARG A 221 1.90 7.61 11.94
C ARG A 221 0.67 8.35 11.42
N LEU A 222 -0.02 7.76 10.44
CA LEU A 222 -1.15 8.41 9.78
C LEU A 222 -2.30 8.56 10.76
N GLN A 223 -2.78 9.79 10.90
CA GLN A 223 -4.03 10.12 11.56
C GLN A 223 -5.08 10.42 10.49
N SER A 224 -6.37 10.34 10.85
CA SER A 224 -7.46 10.63 9.90
C SER A 224 -7.40 12.06 9.37
N SER A 225 -6.93 13.01 10.19
CA SER A 225 -6.67 14.40 9.79
C SER A 225 -5.57 14.56 8.74
N GLY A 226 -4.66 13.58 8.65
CA GLY A 226 -3.61 13.50 7.64
C GLY A 226 -4.08 12.93 6.30
N ILE A 227 -5.34 12.50 6.18
CA ILE A 227 -5.94 12.02 4.95
C ILE A 227 -6.97 13.05 4.49
N GLN A 228 -6.75 13.64 3.32
CA GLN A 228 -7.68 14.63 2.78
C GLN A 228 -9.07 14.03 2.58
N PRO A 229 -10.15 14.79 2.84
CA PRO A 229 -11.49 14.38 2.47
C PRO A 229 -11.54 14.03 0.98
N GLU A 230 -12.21 12.93 0.65
CA GLU A 230 -12.30 12.44 -0.72
C GLU A 230 -10.97 12.02 -1.39
N ALA A 231 -9.86 11.87 -0.65
CA ALA A 231 -8.54 11.53 -1.19
C ALA A 231 -8.55 10.28 -2.10
N PHE A 232 -9.41 9.31 -1.81
CA PHE A 232 -9.49 8.06 -2.57
C PHE A 232 -10.62 8.03 -3.61
N ARG A 233 -11.46 9.08 -3.70
CA ARG A 233 -12.66 9.10 -4.56
C ARG A 233 -12.31 8.90 -6.05
N ALA A 234 -11.27 9.56 -6.52
CA ALA A 234 -10.84 9.53 -7.91
C ALA A 234 -9.92 8.34 -8.27
N LEU A 235 -9.60 7.46 -7.31
CA LEU A 235 -8.66 6.36 -7.50
C LEU A 235 -9.37 5.10 -7.97
N GLU A 236 -9.97 5.16 -9.16
CA GLU A 236 -10.81 4.10 -9.75
C GLU A 236 -10.07 2.78 -10.05
N LYS A 237 -8.73 2.79 -9.99
CA LYS A 237 -7.89 1.62 -10.20
C LYS A 237 -7.36 1.02 -8.89
N LEU A 238 -7.59 1.67 -7.75
CA LEU A 238 -7.05 1.23 -6.47
C LEU A 238 -7.72 -0.07 -6.04
N GLN A 239 -6.95 -1.15 -5.92
CA GLN A 239 -7.43 -2.48 -5.56
C GLN A 239 -6.98 -2.90 -4.17
N PHE A 240 -5.80 -2.47 -3.73
CA PHE A 240 -5.21 -2.89 -2.46
C PHE A 240 -4.83 -1.65 -1.66
N LEU A 241 -5.48 -1.47 -0.50
CA LEU A 241 -5.24 -0.35 0.40
C LEU A 241 -4.86 -0.88 1.78
N TYR A 242 -3.60 -0.69 2.15
CA TYR A 242 -3.05 -1.17 3.40
C TYR A 242 -2.66 -0.01 4.31
N LEU A 243 -3.45 0.17 5.37
CA LEU A 243 -3.37 1.25 6.36
C LEU A 243 -3.21 0.72 7.80
N ALA A 244 -2.93 -0.57 7.95
CA ALA A 244 -2.74 -1.22 9.25
C ALA A 244 -1.60 -0.60 10.07
N ASP A 245 -1.69 -0.70 11.40
CA ASP A 245 -0.68 -0.20 12.33
C ASP A 245 -0.41 1.31 12.13
N ASN A 246 -1.47 2.10 12.14
CA ASN A 246 -1.44 3.57 12.08
C ASN A 246 -2.23 4.15 13.27
N LEU A 247 -2.57 5.44 13.22
CA LEU A 247 -3.28 6.16 14.27
C LEU A 247 -4.63 6.69 13.76
N LEU A 248 -5.27 5.96 12.85
CA LEU A 248 -6.57 6.37 12.28
C LEU A 248 -7.67 6.22 13.31
N ASP A 249 -8.44 7.29 13.55
CA ASP A 249 -9.62 7.29 14.43
C ASP A 249 -10.94 6.97 13.69
N SER A 250 -10.87 6.93 12.36
CA SER A 250 -12.02 6.72 11.49
C SER A 250 -11.60 6.10 10.16
N ILE A 251 -12.53 5.41 9.52
CA ILE A 251 -12.32 4.83 8.18
C ILE A 251 -12.37 5.97 7.14
N PRO A 252 -11.38 6.12 6.26
CA PRO A 252 -11.39 7.15 5.22
C PRO A 252 -12.57 6.98 4.27
N ARG A 253 -13.23 8.10 3.91
CA ARG A 253 -14.39 8.11 3.00
C ARG A 253 -14.23 9.13 1.85
N PRO A 254 -14.79 8.84 0.66
CA PRO A 254 -15.38 7.57 0.25
C PRO A 254 -14.29 6.56 -0.16
N LEU A 255 -14.55 5.27 0.04
CA LEU A 255 -13.67 4.20 -0.42
C LEU A 255 -13.97 3.85 -1.90
N PRO A 256 -12.95 3.71 -2.78
CA PRO A 256 -13.17 3.48 -4.19
C PRO A 256 -13.84 2.12 -4.46
N LEU A 257 -14.71 2.07 -5.46
CA LEU A 257 -15.50 0.87 -5.83
C LEU A 257 -14.64 -0.27 -6.38
N SER A 258 -13.39 0.03 -6.76
CA SER A 258 -12.42 -0.92 -7.29
C SER A 258 -11.72 -1.76 -6.22
N LEU A 259 -11.85 -1.39 -4.93
CA LEU A 259 -11.14 -2.07 -3.85
C LEU A 259 -11.48 -3.56 -3.76
N ARG A 260 -10.43 -4.34 -3.53
CA ARG A 260 -10.49 -5.77 -3.28
C ARG A 260 -10.07 -6.15 -1.87
N SER A 261 -9.07 -5.45 -1.34
CA SER A 261 -8.55 -5.66 0.01
C SER A 261 -8.33 -4.33 0.71
N LEU A 262 -8.81 -4.27 1.96
CA LEU A 262 -8.70 -3.12 2.85
C LEU A 262 -8.21 -3.58 4.22
N HIS A 263 -7.00 -3.18 4.58
CA HIS A 263 -6.41 -3.50 5.88
C HIS A 263 -6.34 -2.26 6.76
N LEU A 264 -7.07 -2.28 7.86
CA LEU A 264 -7.18 -1.20 8.83
C LEU A 264 -6.93 -1.69 10.26
N GLN A 265 -6.42 -2.91 10.43
CA GLN A 265 -6.16 -3.47 11.75
C GLN A 265 -5.14 -2.64 12.55
N ASN A 266 -5.24 -2.70 13.88
CA ASN A 266 -4.36 -1.98 14.81
C ASN A 266 -4.32 -0.46 14.54
N ASN A 267 -5.50 0.15 14.52
CA ASN A 267 -5.68 1.60 14.48
C ASN A 267 -6.50 2.03 15.73
N LEU A 268 -7.00 3.27 15.75
CA LEU A 268 -7.81 3.83 16.82
C LEU A 268 -9.26 4.04 16.38
N ILE A 269 -9.75 3.25 15.42
CA ILE A 269 -11.08 3.44 14.84
C ILE A 269 -12.14 3.10 15.89
N GLU A 270 -12.95 4.08 16.27
CA GLU A 270 -14.04 3.91 17.25
C GLU A 270 -15.42 3.88 16.58
N THR A 271 -15.57 4.59 15.46
CA THR A 271 -16.86 4.83 14.82
C THR A 271 -16.83 4.55 13.33
N MET A 272 -18.01 4.22 12.78
CA MET A 272 -18.22 3.98 11.36
C MET A 272 -19.56 4.57 10.93
N GLN A 273 -19.60 5.20 9.74
CA GLN A 273 -20.85 5.71 9.17
C GLN A 273 -21.54 4.66 8.30
N ARG A 274 -22.85 4.80 8.10
CA ARG A 274 -23.66 3.84 7.32
C ARG A 274 -23.21 3.72 5.87
N ASP A 275 -22.64 4.78 5.33
CA ASP A 275 -22.17 4.91 3.95
C ASP A 275 -20.68 4.55 3.77
N THR A 276 -20.03 4.02 4.82
CA THR A 276 -18.58 3.76 4.79
C THR A 276 -18.20 2.77 3.69
N PHE A 277 -18.94 1.66 3.58
CA PHE A 277 -18.74 0.66 2.52
C PHE A 277 -19.83 0.68 1.47
N CYS A 278 -21.02 1.17 1.80
CA CYS A 278 -22.21 1.10 0.96
C CYS A 278 -22.62 2.49 0.50
N ASP A 279 -23.09 2.63 -0.73
CA ASP A 279 -23.73 3.88 -1.14
C ASP A 279 -25.14 3.92 -0.50
N PRO A 280 -25.48 4.96 0.28
CA PRO A 280 -26.79 5.07 0.92
C PRO A 280 -27.91 5.30 -0.09
N GLU A 281 -27.61 5.81 -1.28
CA GLU A 281 -28.59 6.06 -2.34
C GLU A 281 -28.75 4.82 -3.25
N GLU A 282 -27.72 3.96 -3.34
CA GLU A 282 -27.69 2.82 -4.25
C GLU A 282 -27.74 1.45 -3.53
N HIS A 283 -28.87 1.17 -2.86
CA HIS A 283 -29.14 -0.07 -2.10
C HIS A 283 -28.99 -1.39 -2.88
N LYS A 284 -28.81 -1.33 -4.21
CA LYS A 284 -28.69 -2.51 -5.09
C LYS A 284 -27.24 -2.95 -5.33
N HIS A 285 -26.27 -2.12 -4.94
CA HIS A 285 -24.86 -2.34 -5.31
C HIS A 285 -24.13 -3.17 -4.24
N THR A 286 -24.06 -4.49 -4.44
CA THR A 286 -23.19 -5.36 -3.63
C THR A 286 -21.72 -5.15 -4.03
N ARG A 287 -20.83 -4.84 -3.08
CA ARG A 287 -19.37 -4.72 -3.35
C ARG A 287 -18.70 -6.09 -3.49
N ARG A 288 -19.04 -6.83 -4.54
CA ARG A 288 -18.55 -8.21 -4.77
C ARG A 288 -17.04 -8.35 -4.87
N ARG A 289 -16.35 -7.29 -5.28
CA ARG A 289 -14.89 -7.28 -5.42
C ARG A 289 -14.17 -7.13 -4.09
N LEU A 290 -14.79 -6.50 -3.09
CA LEU A 290 -14.20 -6.25 -1.79
C LEU A 290 -14.33 -7.53 -0.96
N GLU A 291 -13.27 -8.33 -0.99
CA GLU A 291 -13.24 -9.70 -0.47
C GLU A 291 -12.61 -9.80 0.90
N ASP A 292 -11.67 -8.90 1.21
CA ASP A 292 -10.84 -8.94 2.40
C ASP A 292 -10.85 -7.59 3.11
N ILE A 293 -11.50 -7.53 4.27
CA ILE A 293 -11.56 -6.34 5.10
C ILE A 293 -11.09 -6.72 6.50
N ARG A 294 -10.04 -6.06 6.98
CA ARG A 294 -9.49 -6.29 8.32
C ARG A 294 -9.67 -5.06 9.19
N LEU A 295 -10.36 -5.25 10.32
CA LEU A 295 -10.64 -4.19 11.30
C LEU A 295 -10.23 -4.61 12.73
N ASP A 296 -9.57 -5.76 12.91
CA ASP A 296 -9.11 -6.24 14.21
C ASP A 296 -8.18 -5.25 14.92
N GLY A 297 -8.16 -5.28 16.25
CA GLY A 297 -7.29 -4.38 17.02
C GLY A 297 -7.69 -2.90 16.97
N ASN A 298 -8.94 -2.59 16.63
CA ASN A 298 -9.52 -1.26 16.76
C ASN A 298 -10.56 -1.23 17.89
N PRO A 299 -10.71 -0.11 18.61
CA PRO A 299 -11.73 0.10 19.64
C PRO A 299 -13.16 0.29 19.08
N ILE A 300 -13.50 -0.37 17.96
CA ILE A 300 -14.82 -0.28 17.31
C ILE A 300 -15.73 -1.42 17.77
N ASN A 301 -16.93 -1.07 18.19
CA ASN A 301 -17.99 -2.06 18.38
C ASN A 301 -18.79 -2.25 17.09
N LEU A 302 -18.47 -3.29 16.32
CA LEU A 302 -19.12 -3.58 15.04
C LEU A 302 -20.64 -3.77 15.16
N SER A 303 -21.16 -4.27 16.29
CA SER A 303 -22.60 -4.55 16.44
C SER A 303 -23.46 -3.28 16.37
N LEU A 304 -22.87 -2.11 16.68
CA LEU A 304 -23.56 -0.82 16.61
C LEU A 304 -23.74 -0.31 15.17
N PHE A 305 -23.01 -0.90 14.20
CA PHE A 305 -22.89 -0.37 12.84
C PHE A 305 -23.32 -1.40 11.78
N ALA A 306 -24.27 -2.28 12.11
CA ALA A 306 -24.74 -3.35 11.21
C ALA A 306 -25.13 -2.89 9.79
N SER A 307 -25.70 -1.68 9.67
CA SER A 307 -26.09 -1.11 8.37
C SER A 307 -24.90 -0.76 7.48
N ALA A 308 -23.71 -0.51 8.04
CA ALA A 308 -22.56 -0.04 7.27
C ALA A 308 -21.97 -1.10 6.34
N TYR A 309 -22.25 -2.39 6.59
CA TYR A 309 -21.70 -3.52 5.85
C TYR A 309 -22.76 -4.40 5.17
N PHE A 310 -23.99 -3.93 5.03
CA PHE A 310 -25.09 -4.69 4.42
C PHE A 310 -24.85 -5.02 2.93
N CYS A 311 -24.13 -4.16 2.21
CA CYS A 311 -23.77 -4.37 0.80
C CYS A 311 -22.53 -5.25 0.60
N LEU A 312 -21.88 -5.70 1.68
CA LEU A 312 -20.67 -6.51 1.58
C LEU A 312 -21.02 -7.99 1.43
N PRO A 313 -20.33 -8.73 0.57
CA PRO A 313 -20.55 -10.17 0.44
C PRO A 313 -20.05 -10.94 1.67
N ARG A 314 -19.13 -10.35 2.44
CA ARG A 314 -18.53 -10.94 3.66
C ARG A 314 -18.30 -9.84 4.70
N LEU A 315 -18.42 -10.22 5.97
CA LEU A 315 -18.14 -9.32 7.09
C LEU A 315 -16.63 -9.11 7.25
N PRO A 316 -16.22 -7.98 7.87
CA PRO A 316 -14.83 -7.78 8.27
C PRO A 316 -14.29 -8.94 9.11
N VAL A 317 -13.08 -9.38 8.78
CA VAL A 317 -12.39 -10.50 9.45
C VAL A 317 -11.49 -9.93 10.55
N GLY A 318 -11.39 -10.66 11.67
CA GLY A 318 -10.55 -10.22 12.77
C GLY A 318 -10.90 -10.87 14.11
N ARG A 319 -10.03 -10.66 15.10
CA ARG A 319 -10.38 -10.82 16.52
C ARG A 319 -10.77 -9.45 17.06
N PHE A 320 -12.02 -9.33 17.50
CA PHE A 320 -12.56 -8.14 18.14
C PHE A 320 -12.63 -8.45 19.65
N THR A 321 -12.02 -7.58 20.46
CA THR A 321 -11.98 -7.70 21.93
C THR A 321 -12.96 -6.75 22.56
#